data_AF-A0AAN8VWF8-F1
#
_entry.id   AF-A0AAN8VWF8-F1
#
_cell.length_a   1.000
_cell.length_b   1.000
_cell.length_c   1.000
_cell.angle_alpha   90.00
_cell.angle_beta   90.00
_cell.angle_gamma   90.00
#
_symmetry.space_group_name_H-M   'P 1'
#
loop_
_entity.id
_entity.type
_entity.pdbx_description
1 polymer ?
#
loop_
_entity_poly.entity_id
_entity_poly.type
_entity_poly.pdbx_seq_one_letter_code
_entity_poly.pdbx_strand_id
1 'polypeptide(L)' 'MGVVNFGDMLRDNLKSIVYEVKLEPDNYGGCICKVWSEYETEGDVMYKDEDIEAGKDRALEMYKGIEAYLLANPQAYA' A
#
# COMPACT_ATOMS: atom_id res chain seq x y z
N MET A 1 8.84 10.28 13.44
CA MET A 1 7.69 10.33 12.51
C MET A 1 8.24 10.54 11.12
N GLY A 2 8.41 9.47 10.34
CA GLY A 2 8.72 9.60 8.92
C GLY A 2 7.42 9.86 8.19
N VAL A 3 7.27 11.03 7.58
CA VAL A 3 6.20 11.28 6.63
C VAL A 3 6.59 10.54 5.36
N VAL A 4 5.87 9.48 5.01
CA VAL A 4 6.03 8.83 3.70
C VAL A 4 5.12 9.59 2.74
N ASN A 5 5.67 10.57 2.04
CA ASN A 5 5.01 11.14 0.89
C ASN A 5 5.08 10.09 -0.24
N PHE A 6 3.97 9.41 -0.52
CA PHE A 6 3.82 8.65 -1.77
C PHE A 6 4.09 9.54 -3.01
N GLY A 7 3.98 10.86 -2.84
CA GLY A 7 4.42 11.90 -3.78
C GLY A 7 5.89 11.84 -4.22
N ASP A 8 6.83 11.44 -3.36
CA ASP A 8 8.26 11.45 -3.70
C ASP A 8 8.68 10.24 -4.56
N MET A 9 7.83 9.22 -4.68
CA MET A 9 7.99 8.14 -5.68
C MET A 9 7.39 8.50 -7.05
N LEU A 10 6.57 9.56 -7.12
CA LEU A 10 5.99 10.09 -8.36
C LEU A 10 7.07 10.86 -9.15
N ARG A 11 8.15 10.18 -9.54
CA ARG A 11 9.21 10.79 -10.34
C ARG A 11 8.67 11.22 -11.70
N ASP A 12 8.62 12.54 -11.91
CA ASP A 12 8.53 13.34 -13.15
C ASP A 12 7.53 12.96 -14.27
N ASN A 13 6.93 11.77 -14.26
CA ASN A 13 6.19 11.20 -15.39
C ASN A 13 5.01 10.32 -14.95
N LEU A 14 4.60 10.36 -13.68
CA LEU A 14 3.41 9.62 -13.24
C LEU A 14 2.18 10.52 -13.29
N LYS A 15 1.24 10.16 -14.16
CA LYS A 15 0.00 10.89 -14.37
C LYS A 15 -1.04 10.55 -13.32
N SER A 16 -1.20 9.26 -13.01
CA SER A 16 -2.13 8.80 -11.98
C SER A 16 -1.73 7.44 -11.40
N ILE A 17 -2.14 7.19 -10.17
CA ILE A 17 -2.18 5.84 -9.60
C ILE A 17 -3.60 5.59 -9.11
N VAL A 18 -4.16 4.45 -9.50
CA VAL A 18 -5.42 3.96 -8.95
C VAL A 18 -5.11 2.76 -8.05
N TYR A 19 -5.54 2.86 -6.79
CA TYR A 19 -5.48 1.75 -5.85
C TYR A 19 -6.89 1.18 -5.66
N GLU A 20 -7.04 -0.11 -5.92
CA GLU A 20 -8.23 -0.87 -5.53
C GLU A 20 -7.87 -1.79 -4.37
N VAL A 21 -8.60 -1.69 -3.27
CA VAL A 21 -8.36 -2.49 -2.06
C VAL A 21 -9.60 -3.31 -1.76
N LYS A 22 -9.42 -4.63 -1.62
CA LYS A 22 -10.47 -5.54 -1.19
C LYS A 22 -10.02 -6.30 0.05
N LEU A 23 -10.83 -6.22 1.10
CA LEU A 23 -10.65 -6.99 2.32
C LEU A 23 -11.64 -8.15 2.32
N GLU A 24 -11.13 -9.37 2.44
CA GLU A 24 -11.93 -10.58 2.55
C GLU A 24 -11.64 -11.24 3.90
N PRO A 25 -12.64 -11.75 4.63
CA PRO A 25 -12.38 -12.47 5.88
C PRO A 25 -11.56 -13.73 5.60
N ASP A 26 -10.64 -14.06 6.50
CA ASP A 26 -9.97 -15.36 6.49
C ASP A 26 -10.68 -16.37 7.43
N ASN A 27 -10.21 -17.62 7.44
CA ASN A 27 -10.78 -18.68 8.28
C ASN A 27 -10.30 -18.63 9.76
N TYR A 28 -9.48 -17.67 10.13
CA TYR A 28 -8.81 -17.57 11.43
C TYR A 28 -9.19 -16.29 12.20
N GLY A 29 -10.16 -15.52 11.71
CA GLY A 29 -10.62 -14.28 12.34
C GLY A 29 -9.81 -13.04 11.95
N GLY A 30 -8.93 -13.16 10.97
CA GLY A 30 -8.22 -12.07 10.30
C GLY A 30 -8.86 -11.71 8.96
N CYS A 31 -8.06 -11.08 8.09
CA CYS A 31 -8.48 -10.74 6.74
C CYS A 31 -7.35 -10.95 5.72
N ILE A 32 -7.75 -11.27 4.50
CA ILE A 32 -6.90 -11.23 3.31
C ILE A 32 -7.10 -9.86 2.67
N CYS A 33 -6.06 -9.03 2.70
CA CYS A 33 -6.02 -7.76 1.98
C CYS A 33 -5.47 -7.98 0.57
N LYS A 34 -6.29 -7.73 -0.45
CA LYS A 34 -5.89 -7.71 -1.85
C LYS A 34 -5.81 -6.27 -2.32
N VAL A 35 -4.66 -5.89 -2.85
CA VAL A 35 -4.41 -4.56 -3.37
C VAL A 35 -4.04 -4.68 -4.84
N TRP A 36 -4.77 -3.96 -5.68
CA TRP A 36 -4.43 -3.73 -7.08
C TRP A 36 -3.98 -2.29 -7.25
N SER A 37 -2.99 -2.09 -8.11
CA SER A 37 -2.43 -0.78 -8.38
C SER A 37 -2.24 -0.64 -9.88
N GLU A 38 -2.94 0.32 -10.46
CA GLU A 38 -2.75 0.73 -11.85
C GLU A 38 -1.97 2.02 -11.88
N TYR A 39 -0.91 2.06 -12.67
CA TYR A 39 -0.01 3.20 -12.81
C TYR A 39 -0.15 3.73 -14.23
N GLU A 40 -0.53 5.00 -14.37
CA GLU A 40 -0.57 5.70 -15.65
C GLU A 40 0.64 6.64 -15.75
N THR A 41 1.55 6.37 -16.69
CA THR A 41 2.73 7.20 -16.93
C THR A 41 2.62 8.04 -18.19
N GLU A 42 3.28 9.18 -18.21
CA GLU A 42 3.56 9.96 -19.42
C GLU A 42 4.89 9.51 -20.05
N GLY A 43 4.91 9.39 -21.38
CA GLY A 43 6.10 8.97 -22.14
C GLY A 43 6.46 7.48 -21.99
N ASP A 44 7.62 7.08 -22.53
CA ASP A 44 8.14 5.69 -22.51
C ASP A 44 8.81 5.33 -21.17
N VAL A 45 8.20 5.75 -20.05
CA VAL A 45 8.70 5.40 -18.72
C VAL A 45 8.21 4.02 -18.34
N MET A 46 9.13 3.05 -18.34
CA MET A 46 8.88 1.77 -17.69
C MET A 46 9.23 1.88 -16.20
N TYR A 47 8.26 1.63 -15.33
CA TYR A 47 8.56 1.29 -13.94
C TYR A 47 9.35 -0.01 -13.89
N LYS A 48 10.42 -0.02 -13.11
CA LYS A 48 11.18 -1.24 -12.86
C LYS A 48 10.44 -2.06 -11.81
N ASP A 49 10.48 -3.38 -11.97
CA ASP A 49 9.91 -4.32 -10.99
C ASP A 49 10.45 -4.05 -9.57
N GLU A 50 11.71 -3.63 -9.45
CA GLU A 50 12.34 -3.26 -8.17
C GLU A 50 11.65 -2.09 -7.47
N ASP A 51 11.23 -1.06 -8.22
CA ASP A 51 10.56 0.11 -7.66
C ASP A 51 9.13 -0.25 -7.20
N ILE A 52 8.47 -1.13 -7.96
CA ILE A 52 7.14 -1.65 -7.62
C ILE A 52 7.22 -2.49 -6.34
N GLU A 53 8.24 -3.35 -6.22
CA GLU A 53 8.41 -4.22 -5.06
C GLU A 53 8.77 -3.42 -3.81
N ALA A 54 9.64 -2.41 -3.92
CA ALA A 54 9.93 -1.49 -2.83
C ALA A 54 8.67 -0.73 -2.35
N GLY A 55 7.75 -0.40 -3.27
CA GLY A 55 6.45 0.17 -2.94
C GLY A 55 5.57 -0.79 -2.14
N LYS A 56 5.53 -2.08 -2.52
CA LYS A 56 4.80 -3.12 -1.79
C LYS A 56 5.36 -3.36 -0.39
N ASP A 57 6.69 -3.43 -0.24
CA ASP A 57 7.33 -3.64 1.06
C ASP A 57 6.99 -2.53 2.05
N ARG A 58 7.04 -1.27 1.60
CA ARG A 58 6.63 -0.12 2.44
C ARG A 58 5.15 -0.19 2.82
N ALA A 59 4.27 -0.57 1.90
CA ALA A 59 2.84 -0.75 2.22
C ALA A 59 2.64 -1.86 3.26
N LEU A 60 3.35 -2.99 3.12
CA LEU A 60 3.32 -4.09 4.08
C LEU A 60 3.80 -3.67 5.48
N GLU A 61 4.87 -2.87 5.58
CA GLU A 61 5.33 -2.33 6.86
C GLU A 61 4.28 -1.44 7.53
N MET A 62 3.61 -0.59 6.75
CA MET A 62 2.51 0.24 7.24
C MET A 62 1.35 -0.62 7.77
N TYR A 63 0.93 -1.64 7.02
CA TYR A 63 -0.14 -2.55 7.44
C TYR A 63 0.21 -3.28 8.74
N LYS A 64 1.44 -3.78 8.89
CA LYS A 64 1.91 -4.42 10.14
C LYS A 64 1.84 -3.46 11.33
N GLY A 65 2.19 -2.19 11.14
CA GLY A 65 2.08 -1.18 12.18
C GLY A 65 0.63 -0.94 12.63
N ILE A 66 -0.29 -0.84 11.67
CA ILE A 66 -1.73 -0.67 11.94
C ILE A 66 -2.28 -1.91 12.65
N GLU A 67 -1.98 -3.11 12.16
CA GLU A 67 -2.41 -4.37 12.75
C GLU A 67 -1.93 -4.51 14.20
N ALA A 68 -0.65 -4.27 14.46
CA ALA A 68 -0.09 -4.32 15.81
C ALA A 68 -0.78 -3.32 16.76
N TYR A 69 -1.10 -2.12 16.28
CA TYR A 69 -1.82 -1.12 17.06
C TYR A 69 -3.25 -1.57 17.39
N LEU A 70 -3.99 -2.08 16.41
CA LEU A 70 -5.36 -2.55 16.62
C LEU A 70 -5.43 -3.77 17.55
N LEU A 71 -4.48 -4.71 17.42
CA LEU A 71 -4.37 -5.87 18.32
C LEU A 71 -4.07 -5.44 19.77
N ALA A 72 -3.22 -4.43 19.96
CA ALA A 72 -2.92 -3.88 21.28
C ALA A 72 -4.06 -3.01 21.85
N ASN A 73 -4.98 -2.54 21.01
CA ASN A 73 -6.07 -1.63 21.39
C ASN A 73 -7.42 -2.09 20.79
N PRO A 74 -8.04 -3.17 21.31
CA PRO A 74 -9.26 -3.75 20.73
C PRO A 74 -10.46 -2.80 20.63
N GLN A 75 -10.47 -1.74 21.44
CA GLN A 75 -11.51 -0.69 21.46
C GLN A 75 -11.19 0.53 20.59
N ALA A 76 -10.05 0.56 19.89
CA ALA A 76 -9.65 1.71 19.08
C ALA A 76 -10.52 1.91 17.82
N TYR A 77 -11.23 0.88 17.40
CA TYR A 77 -12.12 0.90 16.25
C TYR A 77 -13.37 0.06 16.59
N ALA A 78 -14.55 0.59 16.27
CA ALA A 78 -15.86 0.01 16.60
C ALA A 78 -16.82 0.11 15.43
#